data_AF-A0A2K9EX01-F1
#
_entry.id   AF-A0A2K9EX01-F1
#
_cell.length_a   1.000
_cell.length_b   1.000
_cell.length_c   1.000
_cell.angle_alpha   90.00
_cell.angle_beta   90.00
_cell.angle_gamma   90.00
#
_symmetry.space_group_name_H-M   'P 1'
#
loop_
_entity.id
_entity.type
_entity.pdbx_description
1 polymer ?
#
loop_
_entity_poly.entity_id
_entity_poly.type
_entity_poly.pdbx_seq_one_letter_code
_entity_poly.pdbx_strand_id
1 'polypeptide(L)' 'MTQVLTAPFRALFNGLIALAEAGPRMKQVRKLNALSDEELAARGTTRVEEVRRIFGDQMYI' A
#
# COMPACT_ATOMS: atom_id res chain seq x y z
N MET A 1 -28.62 -19.03 -6.46
CA MET A 1 -28.70 -18.21 -7.70
C MET A 1 -28.17 -16.78 -7.57
N THR A 2 -28.00 -16.20 -6.38
CA THR A 2 -27.48 -14.82 -6.19
C THR A 2 -25.98 -14.64 -6.49
N GLN A 3 -25.16 -15.68 -6.32
CA GLN A 3 -23.70 -15.63 -6.53
C GLN A 3 -23.33 -15.26 -7.98
N VAL A 4 -24.07 -15.77 -8.98
CA VAL A 4 -23.79 -15.56 -10.41
C VAL A 4 -24.03 -14.11 -10.83
N LEU A 5 -25.10 -13.47 -10.32
CA LEU A 5 -25.42 -12.07 -10.60
C LEU A 5 -24.39 -11.09 -10.02
N THR A 6 -23.75 -11.47 -8.90
CA THR A 6 -22.73 -10.66 -8.22
C THR A 6 -21.30 -10.94 -8.70
N ALA A 7 -21.08 -11.99 -9.49
CA ALA A 7 -19.77 -12.39 -9.99
C ALA A 7 -19.02 -11.30 -10.78
N PRO A 8 -19.64 -10.55 -11.73
CA PRO A 8 -18.91 -9.52 -12.48
C PRO A 8 -18.46 -8.35 -11.59
N PHE A 9 -19.28 -7.95 -10.61
CA PHE A 9 -18.90 -6.91 -9.66
C PHE A 9 -17.72 -7.36 -8.80
N ARG A 10 -17.75 -8.59 -8.26
CA ARG A 10 -16.62 -9.14 -7.49
C ARG A 10 -15.34 -9.19 -8.31
N ALA A 11 -15.40 -9.63 -9.57
CA ALA A 11 -14.24 -9.68 -10.44
C ALA A 11 -13.66 -8.29 -10.71
N LEU A 12 -14.52 -7.29 -10.98
CA LEU A 12 -14.10 -5.90 -11.16
C LEU A 12 -13.42 -5.33 -9.91
N PHE A 13 -14.04 -5.46 -8.73
CA PHE A 13 -13.47 -4.96 -7.48
C PHE A 13 -12.15 -5.66 -7.13
N ASN A 14 -12.06 -6.98 -7.31
CA ASN A 14 -10.81 -7.71 -7.13
C ASN A 14 -9.72 -7.24 -8.11
N GLY A 15 -10.07 -6.90 -9.35
CA GLY A 15 -9.16 -6.30 -10.32
C GLY A 15 -8.65 -4.92 -9.87
N LEU A 16 -9.54 -4.07 -9.34
CA LEU A 16 -9.17 -2.76 -8.79
C LEU A 16 -8.26 -2.91 -7.56
N ILE A 17 -8.53 -3.87 -6.68
CA ILE A 17 -7.69 -4.20 -5.53
C ILE A 17 -6.31 -4.65 -6.00
N ALA A 18 -6.24 -5.59 -6.95
CA ALA A 18 -4.98 -6.07 -7.51
C ALA A 18 -4.17 -4.94 -8.16
N LEU A 19 -4.84 -4.01 -8.86
CA LEU A 19 -4.20 -2.82 -9.42
C LEU A 19 -3.66 -1.88 -8.33
N ALA A 20 -4.42 -1.66 -7.26
CA ALA A 20 -3.98 -0.85 -6.12
C ALA A 20 -2.79 -1.50 -5.38
N GLU A 21 -2.80 -2.83 -5.24
CA GLU A 21 -1.73 -3.60 -4.63
C GLU A 21 -0.47 -3.70 -5.52
N ALA A 22 -0.64 -3.72 -6.83
CA ALA A 22 0.46 -3.78 -7.81
C ALA A 22 1.24 -2.45 -7.92
N GLY A 23 0.73 -1.37 -7.32
CA GLY A 23 1.40 -0.08 -7.34
C GLY A 23 2.82 -0.13 -6.73
N PRO A 24 3.84 0.50 -7.36
CA PRO A 24 5.19 0.60 -6.80
C PRO A 24 5.24 1.16 -5.38
N ARG A 25 4.28 2.03 -5.02
CA ARG A 25 4.12 2.58 -3.67
C ARG A 25 3.69 1.53 -2.66
N MET A 26 2.78 0.63 -3.02
CA MET A 26 2.29 -0.39 -2.09
C MET A 26 3.32 -1.46 -1.80
N LYS A 27 4.20 -1.73 -2.76
CA LYS A 27 5.44 -2.48 -2.51
C LYS A 27 6.34 -1.80 -1.47
N GLN A 28 6.47 -0.47 -1.50
CA GLN A 28 7.26 0.28 -0.51
C GLN A 28 6.60 0.27 0.88
N VAL A 29 5.28 0.43 0.95
CA VAL A 29 4.54 0.34 2.22
C VAL A 29 4.65 -1.06 2.83
N ARG A 30 4.54 -2.12 2.04
CA ARG A 30 4.77 -3.50 2.51
C ARG A 30 6.17 -3.69 3.07
N LYS A 31 7.19 -3.14 2.39
CA LYS A 31 8.57 -3.16 2.89
C LYS A 31 8.72 -2.40 4.20
N LEU A 32 8.09 -1.22 4.33
CA LEU A 32 8.11 -0.44 5.56
C LEU A 32 7.45 -1.19 6.72
N ASN A 33 6.27 -1.80 6.50
CA ASN A 33 5.56 -2.56 7.52
C ASN A 33 6.27 -3.86 7.94
N ALA A 34 7.22 -4.34 7.14
CA ALA A 34 8.05 -5.49 7.49
C ALA A 34 9.23 -5.12 8.42
N LEU A 35 9.46 -3.82 8.68
CA LEU A 35 10.52 -3.34 9.56
C LEU A 35 9.97 -3.01 10.96
N SER A 36 10.74 -3.34 11.99
CA SER A 36 10.48 -2.90 13.35
C SER A 36 10.91 -1.44 13.56
N ASP A 37 10.43 -0.81 14.63
CA ASP A 37 10.83 0.57 14.94
C ASP A 37 12.30 0.65 15.38
N GLU A 38 12.86 -0.40 15.99
CA GLU A 38 14.29 -0.51 16.31
C GLU A 38 15.15 -0.59 15.04
N GLU A 39 14.70 -1.34 14.03
CA GLU A 39 15.38 -1.41 12.73
C GLU A 39 15.31 -0.09 11.96
N LEU A 40 14.20 0.63 12.08
CA LEU A 40 14.07 1.99 11.54
C LEU A 40 15.02 2.96 12.26
N ALA A 41 15.09 2.89 13.59
CA ALA A 41 16.01 3.71 14.38
C ALA A 41 17.48 3.41 14.05
N ALA A 42 17.85 2.14 13.84
CA ALA A 42 19.19 1.76 13.40
C ALA A 42 19.56 2.31 12.01
N ARG A 43 18.56 2.57 11.16
CA ARG A 43 18.71 3.24 9.85
C ARG A 43 18.68 4.76 9.95
N GLY A 44 18.50 5.33 11.15
CA GLY A 44 18.41 6.77 11.37
C GLY A 44 17.14 7.40 10.79
N THR A 45 16.04 6.65 10.72
CA THR A 45 14.74 7.11 10.21
C THR A 45 13.61 6.75 11.17
N THR A 46 12.48 7.40 11.02
CA THR A 46 11.23 7.08 11.73
C THR A 46 10.17 6.57 10.77
N ARG A 47 9.19 5.85 11.30
CA ARG A 47 8.05 5.36 10.49
C ARG A 47 7.32 6.51 9.78
N VAL A 48 7.18 7.65 10.45
CA VAL A 48 6.52 8.84 9.88
C VAL A 48 7.32 9.44 8.73
N GLU A 49 8.65 9.51 8.84
CA GLU A 49 9.51 9.99 7.76
C GLU A 49 9.48 9.08 6.55
N GLU A 50 9.49 7.76 6.74
CA GLU A 50 9.36 6.80 5.65
C GLU A 50 8.00 6.87 4.96
N VAL A 51 6.91 7.04 5.71
CA VAL A 51 5.58 7.29 5.14
C VAL A 51 5.61 8.60 4.34
N ARG A 52 6.19 9.68 4.89
CA ARG A 52 6.33 10.95 4.17
C ARG A 52 7.19 10.81 2.92
N ARG A 53 8.23 9.97 2.92
CA ARG A 53 9.05 9.68 1.74
C ARG A 53 8.26 8.92 0.67
N ILE A 54 7.42 7.96 1.07
CA ILE A 54 6.62 7.14 0.15
C ILE A 54 5.48 7.95 -0.51
N PHE A 55 4.89 8.89 0.23
CA PHE A 55 3.72 9.67 -0.21
C PHE A 55 4.01 11.16 -0.47
N GLY A 56 5.24 11.62 -0.24
CA GLY A 56 5.61 13.03 -0.21
C GLY A 56 5.38 13.78 -1.52
N ASP A 57 5.51 13.09 -2.66
CA ASP A 57 5.26 13.67 -3.99
C ASP A 57 3.79 14.07 -4.22
N GLN A 58 2.85 13.66 -3.34
CA GLN A 58 1.43 14.00 -3.43
C GLN A 58 1.00 15.10 -2.43
N MET A 59 1.88 15.52 -1.51
CA MET A 59 1.60 16.56 -0.51
C MET A 59 2.16 17.94 -0.90
N TYR A 60 2.31 18.22 -2.19
CA TYR A 60 2.38 19.59 -2.70
C TYR A 60 1.03 19.92 -3.34
N ILE A 61 0.12 20.49 -2.53
CA ILE A 61 -1.08 21.19 -2.98
C ILE A 61 -0.85 22.67 -2.67
#